data_AF-K1TZN9-F1
#
_entry.id   AF-K1TZN9-F1
#
_cell.length_a   1.000
_cell.length_b   1.000
_cell.length_c   1.000
_cell.angle_alpha   90.00
_cell.angle_beta   90.00
_cell.angle_gamma   90.00
#
_symmetry.space_group_name_H-M   'P 1'
#
loop_
_entity.id
_entity.type
_entity.pdbx_description
1 polymer ?
#
loop_
_entity_poly.entity_id
_entity_poly.type
_entity_poly.pdbx_seq_one_letter_code
_entity_poly.pdbx_strand_id
1 'polypeptide(L)'
;AGGLDVAVAMGGGAYYITMPKMVRVNLTGKLSPWVSAKDIILAVLRVMSVKGGVGKIVEYGGEGVATLTVPERATITNMGAELGATTSVFPSDETTRKFLKAQGREEDYTELKADDDAVYDEVIEINLSELEPLAACPHSPDNVKPIKELEGKKIDQVCIGSCTNSSYLDLMRVAHILKGKKVADNVSL
;
A
#
# COMPACT_ATOMS: atom_id res chain seq x y z
N ALA A 1 -7.60 -14.79 -8.09
CA ALA A 1 -8.26 -15.86 -8.87
C ALA A 1 -7.57 -17.19 -8.57
N GLY A 2 -8.30 -18.31 -8.58
CA GLY A 2 -7.72 -19.64 -8.46
C GLY A 2 -7.10 -20.12 -9.78
N GLY A 3 -6.31 -21.19 -9.74
CA GLY A 3 -5.64 -21.72 -10.94
C GLY A 3 -6.63 -22.12 -12.06
N LEU A 4 -7.81 -22.63 -11.71
CA LEU A 4 -8.85 -22.98 -12.67
C LEU A 4 -9.45 -21.75 -13.37
N ASP A 5 -9.73 -20.69 -12.63
CA ASP A 5 -10.24 -19.43 -13.19
C ASP A 5 -9.27 -18.87 -14.24
N VAL A 6 -7.97 -18.93 -13.95
CA VAL A 6 -6.92 -18.49 -14.87
C VAL A 6 -6.88 -19.39 -16.12
N ALA A 7 -6.98 -20.71 -15.96
CA ALA A 7 -7.02 -21.63 -17.09
C ALA A 7 -8.24 -21.40 -17.99
N VAL A 8 -9.41 -21.12 -17.41
CA VAL A 8 -10.64 -20.76 -18.16
C VAL A 8 -10.43 -19.47 -18.95
N ALA A 9 -9.88 -18.42 -18.32
CA ALA A 9 -9.59 -17.17 -18.99
C ALA A 9 -8.58 -17.33 -20.13
N MET A 10 -7.50 -18.10 -19.92
CA MET A 10 -6.53 -18.43 -20.96
C MET A 10 -7.14 -19.23 -22.11
N GLY A 11 -8.14 -20.07 -21.84
CA GLY A 11 -8.91 -20.81 -22.84
C GLY A 11 -9.94 -19.96 -23.60
N GLY A 12 -10.02 -18.65 -23.34
CA GLY A 12 -10.99 -17.74 -23.96
C GLY A 12 -12.36 -17.69 -23.26
N GLY A 13 -12.50 -18.36 -22.11
CA GLY A 13 -13.69 -18.25 -21.27
C GLY A 13 -13.70 -16.92 -20.50
N ALA A 14 -14.90 -16.48 -20.09
CA ALA A 14 -15.04 -15.29 -19.26
C ALA A 14 -14.66 -15.58 -17.80
N TYR A 15 -13.97 -14.64 -17.16
CA TYR A 15 -13.79 -14.61 -15.71
C TYR A 15 -14.94 -13.85 -15.07
N TYR A 16 -15.71 -14.51 -14.20
CA TYR A 16 -16.85 -13.92 -13.52
C TYR A 16 -16.48 -13.46 -12.11
N ILE A 17 -16.89 -12.25 -11.77
CA ILE A 17 -16.74 -11.69 -10.43
C ILE A 17 -18.07 -11.06 -9.99
N THR A 18 -18.46 -11.30 -8.74
CA THR A 18 -19.58 -10.58 -8.12
C THR A 18 -19.20 -9.12 -8.00
N MET A 19 -20.08 -8.21 -8.45
CA MET A 19 -19.81 -6.76 -8.37
C MET A 19 -19.45 -6.36 -6.93
N PRO A 20 -18.20 -5.94 -6.68
CA PRO A 20 -17.77 -5.56 -5.35
C PRO A 20 -18.40 -4.25 -4.91
N LYS A 21 -18.51 -4.06 -3.60
CA LYS A 21 -18.74 -2.72 -3.04
C LYS A 21 -17.50 -1.85 -3.23
N MET A 22 -17.68 -0.54 -3.30
CA MET A 22 -16.60 0.42 -3.48
C MET A 22 -16.32 1.18 -2.19
N VAL A 23 -15.08 1.08 -1.69
CA VAL A 23 -14.60 1.86 -0.54
C VAL A 23 -13.65 2.93 -1.04
N ARG A 24 -13.93 4.20 -0.73
CA ARG A 24 -13.02 5.31 -0.99
C ARG A 24 -12.11 5.55 0.20
N VAL A 25 -10.80 5.57 -0.01
CA VAL A 25 -9.83 6.07 0.98
C VAL A 25 -9.27 7.39 0.48
N ASN A 26 -9.72 8.49 1.08
CA ASN A 26 -9.24 9.83 0.79
C ASN A 26 -7.99 10.13 1.62
N LEU A 27 -6.88 10.37 0.93
CA LEU A 27 -5.59 10.77 1.49
C LEU A 27 -5.46 12.28 1.41
N THR A 28 -5.20 12.94 2.52
CA THR A 28 -5.00 14.40 2.59
C THR A 28 -3.62 14.75 3.14
N GLY A 29 -3.10 15.93 2.80
CA GLY A 29 -1.76 16.34 3.22
C GLY A 29 -0.63 15.51 2.60
N LYS A 30 0.50 15.38 3.31
CA LYS A 30 1.68 14.66 2.83
C LYS A 30 2.41 13.94 3.96
N LEU A 31 3.10 12.86 3.64
CA LEU A 31 3.88 12.11 4.61
C LEU A 31 5.01 12.96 5.20
N SER A 32 5.12 12.91 6.53
CA SER A 32 6.24 13.48 7.28
C SER A 32 7.52 12.64 7.10
N PRO A 33 8.72 13.20 7.34
CA PRO A 33 9.95 12.42 7.35
C PRO A 33 9.83 11.17 8.24
N TRP A 34 10.40 10.06 7.77
CA TRP A 34 10.36 8.73 8.43
C TRP A 34 9.01 8.01 8.42
N VAL A 35 7.96 8.65 7.92
CA VAL A 35 6.69 8.00 7.63
C VAL A 35 6.68 7.58 6.16
N SER A 36 6.12 6.40 5.89
CA SER A 36 6.19 5.73 4.60
C SER A 36 4.80 5.28 4.13
N ALA A 37 4.71 4.82 2.89
CA ALA A 37 3.52 4.19 2.35
C ALA A 37 3.05 2.97 3.16
N LYS A 38 3.97 2.26 3.83
CA LYS A 38 3.62 1.15 4.73
C LYS A 38 2.74 1.65 5.88
N ASP A 39 3.02 2.83 6.42
CA ASP A 39 2.26 3.40 7.54
C ASP A 39 0.84 3.80 7.10
N ILE A 40 0.65 4.23 5.86
CA ILE A 40 -0.67 4.51 5.28
C ILE A 40 -1.54 3.25 5.30
N ILE A 41 -1.05 2.15 4.72
CA ILE A 41 -1.86 0.92 4.64
C ILE A 41 -2.05 0.27 6.02
N LEU A 42 -1.09 0.40 6.94
CA LEU A 42 -1.28 -0.01 8.33
C LEU A 42 -2.35 0.84 9.04
N ALA A 43 -2.43 2.15 8.76
CA ALA A 43 -3.50 2.99 9.29
C ALA A 43 -4.88 2.60 8.73
N VAL A 44 -4.98 2.31 7.42
CA VAL A 44 -6.21 1.77 6.81
C VAL A 44 -6.59 0.43 7.42
N LEU A 45 -5.61 -0.46 7.65
CA LEU A 45 -5.81 -1.77 8.26
C LEU A 45 -6.31 -1.68 9.72
N ARG A 46 -5.94 -0.64 10.48
CA ARG A 46 -6.53 -0.37 11.81
C ARG A 46 -8.02 -0.05 11.74
N VAL A 47 -8.44 0.67 10.70
CA VAL A 47 -9.84 1.09 10.51
C VAL A 47 -10.67 -0.09 10.00
N MET A 48 -10.17 -0.80 9.00
CA MET A 48 -10.93 -1.85 8.32
C MET A 48 -10.80 -3.22 8.97
N SER A 49 -9.74 -3.49 9.75
CA SER A 49 -9.34 -4.84 10.20
C SER A 49 -9.04 -5.80 9.04
N VAL A 50 -8.61 -7.02 9.35
CA VAL A 50 -8.35 -8.06 8.32
C VAL A 50 -9.61 -8.58 7.58
N LYS A 51 -10.81 -8.14 7.99
CA LYS A 51 -12.09 -8.57 7.39
C LYS A 51 -12.88 -7.45 6.73
N GLY A 52 -12.48 -6.19 6.89
CA GLY A 52 -13.28 -5.05 6.42
C GLY A 52 -13.32 -4.88 4.91
N GLY A 53 -12.38 -5.49 4.17
CA GLY A 53 -12.31 -5.43 2.72
C GLY A 53 -13.03 -6.57 1.99
N VAL A 54 -13.54 -7.59 2.70
CA VAL A 54 -14.15 -8.77 2.05
C VAL A 54 -15.31 -8.35 1.15
N GLY A 55 -15.23 -8.70 -0.13
CA GLY A 55 -16.24 -8.35 -1.15
C GLY A 55 -16.21 -6.89 -1.59
N LYS A 56 -15.12 -6.17 -1.32
CA LYS A 56 -14.96 -4.74 -1.65
C LYS A 56 -13.71 -4.49 -2.48
N ILE A 57 -13.74 -3.44 -3.30
CA ILE A 57 -12.56 -2.82 -3.90
C ILE A 57 -12.25 -1.54 -3.12
N VAL A 58 -10.97 -1.35 -2.79
CA VAL A 58 -10.51 -0.14 -2.11
C VAL A 58 -9.87 0.80 -3.14
N GLU A 59 -10.51 1.93 -3.38
CA GLU A 59 -10.01 2.96 -4.27
C GLU A 59 -9.40 4.11 -3.46
N TYR A 60 -8.16 4.48 -3.77
CA TYR A 60 -7.44 5.56 -3.11
C TYR A 60 -7.55 6.86 -3.91
N GLY A 61 -7.87 7.94 -3.22
CA GLY A 61 -7.98 9.28 -3.82
C GLY A 61 -7.64 10.39 -2.85
N GLY A 62 -8.06 11.61 -3.19
CA GLY A 62 -7.68 12.82 -2.44
C GLY A 62 -6.33 13.39 -2.88
N GLU A 63 -6.05 14.62 -2.45
CA GLU A 63 -4.86 15.38 -2.85
C GLU A 63 -3.54 14.68 -2.47
N GLY A 64 -3.55 13.90 -1.38
CA GLY A 64 -2.38 13.19 -0.88
C GLY A 64 -1.85 12.13 -1.85
N VAL A 65 -2.69 11.61 -2.76
CA VAL A 65 -2.28 10.63 -3.79
C VAL A 65 -1.20 11.19 -4.70
N ALA A 66 -1.27 12.48 -5.04
CA ALA A 66 -0.29 13.13 -5.91
C ALA A 66 1.11 13.20 -5.27
N THR A 67 1.21 13.02 -3.95
CA THR A 67 2.47 13.03 -3.21
C THR A 67 3.18 11.67 -3.18
N LEU A 68 2.49 10.60 -3.58
CA LEU A 68 2.99 9.23 -3.51
C LEU A 68 3.53 8.75 -4.87
N THR A 69 4.71 8.15 -4.85
CA THR A 69 5.31 7.51 -6.03
C THR A 69 4.60 6.21 -6.40
N VAL A 70 4.78 5.71 -7.63
CA VAL A 70 4.18 4.41 -8.05
C VAL A 70 4.63 3.23 -7.16
N PRO A 71 5.92 3.09 -6.77
CA PRO A 71 6.32 2.04 -5.83
C PRO A 71 5.62 2.15 -4.47
N GLU A 72 5.43 3.35 -3.95
CA GLU A 72 4.69 3.59 -2.70
C GLU A 72 3.22 3.22 -2.83
N ARG A 73 2.57 3.56 -3.96
CA ARG A 73 1.22 3.10 -4.27
C ARG A 73 1.15 1.58 -4.35
N ALA A 74 2.16 0.93 -4.94
CA ALA A 74 2.24 -0.52 -5.03
C ALA A 74 2.38 -1.19 -3.64
N THR A 75 3.14 -0.60 -2.70
CA THR A 75 3.17 -1.04 -1.30
C THR A 75 1.76 -1.04 -0.68
N ILE A 76 1.00 0.03 -0.90
CA ILE A 76 -0.35 0.20 -0.36
C ILE A 76 -1.32 -0.79 -0.99
N THR A 77 -1.33 -0.92 -2.33
CA THR A 77 -2.26 -1.83 -3.02
C THR A 77 -1.90 -3.29 -2.83
N ASN A 78 -0.61 -3.63 -2.72
CA ASN A 78 -0.15 -4.98 -2.39
C ASN A 78 -0.77 -5.45 -1.06
N MET A 79 -0.78 -4.56 -0.07
CA MET A 79 -1.34 -4.86 1.24
C MET A 79 -2.87 -4.72 1.33
N GLY A 80 -3.55 -4.47 0.20
CA GLY A 80 -5.00 -4.61 0.12
C GLY A 80 -5.47 -6.04 0.40
N ALA A 81 -4.60 -7.03 0.15
CA ALA A 81 -4.88 -8.44 0.44
C ALA A 81 -5.10 -8.69 1.94
N GLU A 82 -4.36 -8.01 2.81
CA GLU A 82 -4.45 -8.12 4.27
C GLU A 82 -5.77 -7.56 4.82
N LEU A 83 -6.44 -6.66 4.07
CA LEU A 83 -7.80 -6.19 4.38
C LEU A 83 -8.87 -7.22 4.01
N GLY A 84 -8.50 -8.25 3.24
CA GLY A 84 -9.42 -9.14 2.55
C GLY A 84 -10.06 -8.51 1.30
N ALA A 85 -9.50 -7.40 0.80
CA ALA A 85 -10.05 -6.71 -0.37
C ALA A 85 -9.93 -7.56 -1.64
N THR A 86 -10.92 -7.43 -2.53
CA THR A 86 -10.87 -8.03 -3.87
C THR A 86 -9.67 -7.51 -4.65
N THR A 87 -9.48 -6.19 -4.61
CA THR A 87 -8.28 -5.50 -5.09
C THR A 87 -8.24 -4.08 -4.52
N SER A 88 -7.12 -3.41 -4.71
CA SER A 88 -6.90 -2.01 -4.35
C SER A 88 -6.36 -1.26 -5.55
N VAL A 89 -6.81 -0.02 -5.76
CA VAL A 89 -6.46 0.75 -6.96
C VAL A 89 -6.22 2.23 -6.65
N PHE A 90 -5.26 2.81 -7.38
CA PHE A 90 -5.03 4.25 -7.45
C PHE A 90 -5.37 4.72 -8.87
N PRO A 91 -5.73 6.01 -9.04
CA PRO A 91 -5.91 6.59 -10.37
C PRO A 91 -4.62 6.50 -11.20
N SER A 92 -4.78 6.39 -12.52
CA SER A 92 -3.71 6.54 -13.50
C SER A 92 -3.54 8.03 -13.80
N ASP A 93 -2.72 8.70 -12.99
CA ASP A 93 -2.47 10.14 -13.05
C ASP A 93 -1.09 10.48 -13.64
N GLU A 94 -0.69 11.74 -13.54
CA GLU A 94 0.61 12.23 -14.03
C GLU A 94 1.80 11.51 -13.35
N THR A 95 1.66 11.02 -12.12
CA THR A 95 2.72 10.22 -11.48
C THR A 95 2.84 8.85 -12.14
N THR A 96 1.71 8.22 -12.51
CA THR A 96 1.71 6.99 -13.31
C THR A 96 2.34 7.23 -14.69
N ARG A 97 2.02 8.35 -15.35
CA ARG A 97 2.65 8.73 -16.62
C ARG A 97 4.16 8.87 -16.51
N LYS A 98 4.64 9.64 -15.52
CA LYS A 98 6.09 9.83 -15.26
C LYS A 98 6.80 8.51 -15.01
N PHE A 99 6.16 7.61 -14.27
CA PHE A 99 6.69 6.28 -14.02
C PHE A 99 6.80 5.47 -15.31
N LEU A 100 5.73 5.38 -16.11
CA LEU A 100 5.74 4.67 -17.38
C LEU A 100 6.77 5.25 -18.36
N LYS A 101 6.89 6.57 -18.42
CA LYS A 101 7.93 7.25 -19.20
C LYS A 101 9.34 6.83 -18.78
N ALA A 102 9.62 6.77 -17.48
CA ALA A 102 10.90 6.30 -16.96
C ALA A 102 11.18 4.82 -17.31
N GLN A 103 10.12 4.02 -17.55
CA GLN A 103 10.22 2.64 -18.04
C GLN A 103 10.27 2.53 -19.57
N GLY A 104 10.31 3.64 -20.31
CA GLY A 104 10.27 3.64 -21.78
C GLY A 104 8.92 3.25 -22.38
N ARG A 105 7.83 3.45 -21.61
CA ARG A 105 6.47 3.02 -21.93
C ARG A 105 5.46 4.17 -21.85
N GLU A 106 5.89 5.40 -22.15
CA GLU A 106 4.99 6.57 -22.09
C GLU A 106 3.77 6.41 -23.00
N GLU A 107 3.93 5.78 -24.16
CA GLU A 107 2.84 5.53 -25.12
C GLU A 107 1.75 4.58 -24.59
N ASP A 108 2.06 3.77 -23.56
CA ASP A 108 1.08 2.90 -22.91
C ASP A 108 0.23 3.65 -21.86
N TYR A 109 0.56 4.91 -21.56
CA TYR A 109 -0.16 5.69 -20.56
C TYR A 109 -1.58 6.01 -21.02
N THR A 110 -2.53 5.76 -20.14
CA THR A 110 -3.91 6.22 -20.27
C THR A 110 -4.33 6.86 -18.96
N GLU A 111 -4.87 8.07 -19.00
CA GLU A 111 -5.46 8.70 -17.82
C GLU A 111 -6.74 7.93 -17.43
N LEU A 112 -6.80 7.50 -16.18
CA LEU A 112 -7.95 6.78 -15.62
C LEU A 112 -8.20 7.32 -14.21
N LYS A 113 -9.38 7.86 -14.01
CA LYS A 113 -9.85 8.39 -12.72
C LYS A 113 -11.33 8.08 -12.57
N ALA A 114 -11.81 8.07 -11.34
CA ALA A 114 -13.23 8.01 -11.07
C ALA A 114 -13.95 9.24 -11.63
N ASP A 115 -15.20 9.03 -12.03
CA ASP A 115 -16.11 10.11 -12.43
C ASP A 115 -16.43 11.02 -11.23
N ASP A 116 -16.74 12.28 -11.52
CA ASP A 116 -17.02 13.29 -10.47
C ASP A 116 -18.28 12.96 -9.65
N ASP A 117 -19.20 12.17 -10.22
CA ASP A 117 -20.45 11.71 -9.60
C ASP A 117 -20.39 10.24 -9.12
N ALA A 118 -19.18 9.65 -9.07
CA ALA A 118 -18.99 8.29 -8.58
C ALA A 118 -19.50 8.14 -7.12
N VAL A 119 -20.30 7.11 -6.89
CA VAL A 119 -20.87 6.78 -5.58
C VAL A 119 -20.06 5.67 -4.92
N TYR A 120 -19.73 5.84 -3.65
CA TYR A 120 -19.00 4.86 -2.84
C TYR A 120 -19.88 4.36 -1.70
N ASP A 121 -19.78 3.08 -1.40
CA ASP A 121 -20.51 2.45 -0.29
C ASP A 121 -19.97 2.95 1.07
N GLU A 122 -18.66 3.21 1.14
CA GLU A 122 -17.95 3.64 2.34
C GLU A 122 -16.85 4.65 1.98
N VAL A 123 -16.59 5.60 2.88
CA VAL A 123 -15.53 6.60 2.74
C VAL A 123 -14.69 6.63 4.01
N ILE A 124 -13.37 6.57 3.86
CA ILE A 124 -12.38 6.61 4.93
C ILE A 124 -11.44 7.79 4.65
N GLU A 125 -11.20 8.62 5.65
CA GLU A 125 -10.30 9.77 5.57
C GLU A 125 -9.00 9.47 6.33
N ILE A 126 -7.85 9.67 5.68
CA ILE A 126 -6.52 9.51 6.28
C ILE A 126 -5.71 10.79 6.03
N ASN A 127 -5.40 11.51 7.11
CA ASN A 127 -4.48 12.65 7.06
C ASN A 127 -3.02 12.16 7.13
N LEU A 128 -2.32 12.25 6.00
CA LEU A 128 -0.93 11.81 5.89
C LEU A 128 0.03 12.62 6.77
N SER A 129 -0.33 13.86 7.11
CA SER A 129 0.52 14.75 7.92
C SER A 129 0.50 14.39 9.40
N GLU A 130 -0.55 13.70 9.85
CA GLU A 130 -0.74 13.27 11.23
C GLU A 130 -0.26 11.82 11.46
N LEU A 131 0.05 11.09 10.39
CA LEU A 131 0.58 9.74 10.51
C LEU A 131 1.96 9.76 11.19
N GLU A 132 2.16 8.79 12.06
CA GLU A 132 3.45 8.46 12.65
C GLU A 132 3.87 7.04 12.23
N PRO A 133 5.14 6.63 12.42
CA PRO A 133 5.57 5.28 12.09
C PRO A 133 4.78 4.22 12.87
N LEU A 134 4.32 3.19 12.17
CA LEU A 134 3.49 2.11 12.67
C LEU A 134 4.17 0.74 12.44
N ALA A 135 3.80 -0.25 13.25
CA ALA A 135 4.11 -1.65 13.01
C ALA A 135 2.91 -2.55 13.32
N ALA A 136 2.70 -3.55 12.48
CA ALA A 136 1.84 -4.68 12.79
C ALA A 136 2.53 -5.61 13.80
N CYS A 137 1.90 -5.83 14.95
CA CYS A 137 2.42 -6.68 16.00
C CYS A 137 1.88 -8.11 15.90
N PRO A 138 2.60 -9.13 16.40
CA PRO A 138 2.09 -10.48 16.45
C PRO A 138 0.75 -10.60 17.20
N HIS A 139 -0.14 -11.54 16.86
CA HIS A 139 -0.08 -12.51 15.75
C HIS A 139 -0.98 -12.12 14.57
N SER A 140 -1.47 -10.87 14.51
CA SER A 140 -2.42 -10.43 13.50
C SER A 140 -1.93 -9.17 12.77
N PRO A 141 -2.04 -9.09 11.43
CA PRO A 141 -1.68 -7.88 10.67
C PRO A 141 -2.39 -6.61 11.13
N ASP A 142 -3.64 -6.71 11.61
CA ASP A 142 -4.42 -5.57 12.11
C ASP A 142 -4.12 -5.17 13.56
N ASN A 143 -3.25 -5.89 14.26
CA ASN A 143 -2.72 -5.48 15.58
C ASN A 143 -1.64 -4.42 15.41
N VAL A 144 -2.01 -3.27 14.85
CA VAL A 144 -1.08 -2.20 14.52
C VAL A 144 -0.88 -1.26 15.69
N LYS A 145 0.39 -0.95 16.00
CA LYS A 145 0.78 -0.03 17.06
C LYS A 145 1.76 1.02 16.55
N PRO A 146 1.74 2.24 17.11
CA PRO A 146 2.82 3.20 16.95
C PRO A 146 4.17 2.60 17.36
N ILE A 147 5.22 2.88 16.59
CA ILE A 147 6.58 2.40 16.90
C ILE A 147 7.03 2.84 18.30
N LYS A 148 6.60 4.01 18.78
CA LYS A 148 6.90 4.51 20.14
C LYS A 148 6.43 3.56 21.24
N GLU A 149 5.31 2.87 21.05
CA GLU A 149 4.80 1.90 22.04
C GLU A 149 5.60 0.59 22.08
N LEU A 150 6.46 0.38 21.08
CA LEU A 150 7.28 -0.83 20.94
C LEU A 150 8.73 -0.62 21.39
N GLU A 151 9.04 0.56 21.94
CA GLU A 151 10.37 0.91 22.42
C GLU A 151 10.86 -0.09 23.48
N GLY A 152 12.16 -0.41 23.43
CA GLY A 152 12.82 -1.34 24.34
C GLY A 152 12.54 -2.81 24.07
N LYS A 153 11.71 -3.17 23.08
CA LYS A 153 11.56 -4.57 22.67
C LYS A 153 12.85 -5.06 22.01
N LYS A 154 13.36 -6.20 22.48
CA LYS A 154 14.50 -6.88 21.89
C LYS A 154 14.17 -7.32 20.47
N ILE A 155 15.09 -7.07 19.54
CA ILE A 155 15.04 -7.52 18.15
C ILE A 155 16.25 -8.42 17.94
N ASP A 156 16.02 -9.61 17.41
CA ASP A 156 17.09 -10.58 17.08
C ASP A 156 17.37 -10.62 15.57
N GLN A 157 16.38 -10.28 14.75
CA GLN A 157 16.50 -10.28 13.28
C GLN A 157 15.68 -9.13 12.68
N VAL A 158 16.23 -8.53 11.63
CA VAL A 158 15.56 -7.55 10.78
C VAL A 158 15.68 -8.02 9.34
N CYS A 159 14.56 -8.30 8.69
CA CYS A 159 14.53 -8.65 7.27
C CYS A 159 14.13 -7.42 6.46
N ILE A 160 14.99 -6.97 5.55
CA ILE A 160 14.72 -5.85 4.65
C ILE A 160 14.34 -6.38 3.28
N GLY A 161 13.26 -5.83 2.73
CA GLY A 161 12.78 -6.19 1.42
C GLY A 161 11.83 -7.38 1.49
N SER A 162 10.64 -7.19 0.93
CA SER A 162 9.67 -8.25 0.68
C SER A 162 8.93 -7.96 -0.63
N CYS A 163 7.85 -8.71 -0.91
CA CYS A 163 6.93 -8.37 -1.98
C CYS A 163 6.27 -6.98 -1.82
N THR A 164 6.32 -6.40 -0.62
CA THR A 164 5.63 -5.15 -0.28
C THR A 164 6.55 -3.92 -0.31
N ASN A 165 7.86 -4.06 -0.11
CA ASN A 165 8.79 -2.92 0.10
C ASN A 165 10.24 -3.21 -0.29
N SER A 166 10.46 -3.65 -1.53
CA SER A 166 11.79 -3.95 -2.10
C SER A 166 12.20 -2.99 -3.22
N SER A 167 11.54 -1.84 -3.33
CA SER A 167 11.86 -0.86 -4.38
C SER A 167 13.23 -0.22 -4.14
N TYR A 168 13.78 0.40 -5.19
CA TYR A 168 15.01 1.20 -5.05
C TYR A 168 14.88 2.25 -3.95
N LEU A 169 13.72 2.90 -3.82
CA LEU A 169 13.46 3.88 -2.78
C LEU A 169 13.56 3.27 -1.37
N ASP A 170 13.02 2.06 -1.18
CA ASP A 170 13.05 1.35 0.10
C ASP A 170 14.50 0.99 0.50
N LEU A 171 15.25 0.40 -0.43
CA LEU A 171 16.65 0.03 -0.20
C LEU A 171 17.53 1.27 0.06
N MET A 172 17.27 2.37 -0.64
CA MET A 172 18.00 3.63 -0.42
C MET A 172 17.67 4.28 0.92
N ARG A 173 16.42 4.17 1.41
CA ARG A 173 16.07 4.61 2.76
C ARG A 173 16.84 3.83 3.82
N VAL A 174 16.93 2.51 3.68
CA VAL A 174 17.71 1.66 4.59
C VAL A 174 19.20 2.02 4.53
N ALA A 175 19.77 2.14 3.33
CA ALA A 175 21.17 2.52 3.15
C ALA A 175 21.46 3.89 3.77
N HIS A 176 20.52 4.83 3.69
CA HIS A 176 20.63 6.13 4.34
C HIS A 176 20.62 6.02 5.88
N ILE A 177 19.73 5.19 6.45
CA ILE A 177 19.65 4.95 7.90
C ILE A 177 20.96 4.39 8.45
N LEU A 178 21.54 3.42 7.72
CA LEU A 178 22.76 2.71 8.12
C LEU A 178 24.06 3.44 7.74
N LYS A 179 23.99 4.57 7.03
CA LYS A 179 25.18 5.28 6.56
C LYS A 179 26.08 5.69 7.73
N GLY A 180 27.31 5.16 7.73
CA GLY A 180 28.30 5.41 8.79
C GLY A 180 28.00 4.70 10.11
N LYS A 181 27.04 3.77 10.12
CA LYS A 181 26.63 3.00 11.30
C LYS A 181 26.81 1.51 11.04
N LYS A 182 26.82 0.72 12.13
CA LYS A 182 26.75 -0.73 12.10
C LYS A 182 25.49 -1.18 12.82
N VAL A 183 24.96 -2.33 12.41
CA VAL A 183 23.93 -3.02 13.20
C VAL A 183 24.53 -3.51 14.52
N ALA A 184 23.67 -3.72 15.52
CA ALA A 184 24.10 -4.27 16.80
C ALA A 184 24.62 -5.72 16.62
N ASP A 185 25.65 -6.09 17.36
CA ASP A 185 26.36 -7.39 17.20
C ASP A 185 25.43 -8.61 17.37
N ASN A 186 24.36 -8.46 18.15
CA ASN A 186 23.38 -9.51 18.42
C ASN A 186 22.16 -9.48 17.48
N VAL A 187 22.21 -8.71 16.38
CA VAL A 187 21.12 -8.58 15.42
C VAL A 187 21.56 -9.09 14.05
N SER A 188 20.80 -10.04 13.49
CA SER A 188 20.93 -10.44 12.09
C SER A 188 20.17 -9.45 11.21
N LEU A 189 20.86 -8.85 10.24
CA LEU A 189 20.29 -8.00 9.20
C LEU A 189 20.48 -8.65 7.82
#